data_AF-V2TQ36-F1
#
_entry.id   AF-V2TQ36-F1
#
_cell.length_a   1.000
_cell.length_b   1.000
_cell.length_c   1.000
_cell.angle_alpha   90.00
_cell.angle_beta   90.00
_cell.angle_gamma   90.00
#
_symmetry.space_group_name_H-M   'P 1'
#
loop_
_entity.id
_entity.type
_entity.pdbx_description
1 polymer ?
#
loop_
_entity_poly.entity_id
_entity_poly.type
_entity_poly.pdbx_seq_one_letter_code
_entity_poly.pdbx_strand_id
1 'polypeptide(L)'
;MGVEKQLFYMIILEDKAVIIQTDLNNLLWKSDVNLDHLSTGQRIKNILEEVLYSEESFILLDEWNANLDTKNKIQTNDLINKISKYKTVVEITHHH
;
A
#
# COMPACT_ATOMS: atom_id res chain seq x y z
N MET A 1 2.67 -17.70 -9.50
CA MET A 1 1.91 -16.95 -10.54
C MET A 1 1.62 -15.49 -10.18
N GLY A 2 1.50 -15.12 -8.89
CA GLY A 2 1.30 -13.70 -8.48
C GLY A 2 2.55 -12.82 -8.57
N VAL A 3 3.69 -13.30 -8.08
CA VAL A 3 4.95 -12.53 -7.99
C VAL A 3 5.47 -12.08 -9.36
N GLU A 4 5.37 -12.92 -10.40
CA GLU A 4 5.82 -12.58 -11.76
C GLU A 4 5.02 -11.44 -12.39
N LYS A 5 3.71 -11.35 -12.10
CA LYS A 5 2.87 -10.25 -12.60
C LYS A 5 3.19 -8.93 -11.91
N GLN A 6 3.46 -8.97 -10.61
CA GLN A 6 3.81 -7.80 -9.81
C GLN A 6 5.14 -7.18 -10.27
N LEU A 7 6.15 -8.03 -10.53
CA LEU A 7 7.43 -7.63 -11.15
C LEU A 7 7.22 -7.03 -12.56
N PHE A 8 6.32 -7.60 -13.35
CA PHE A 8 6.01 -7.08 -14.69
C PHE A 8 5.41 -5.67 -14.65
N TYR A 9 4.49 -5.39 -13.72
CA TYR A 9 3.94 -4.03 -13.56
C TYR A 9 4.99 -3.02 -13.09
N MET A 10 5.90 -3.40 -12.19
CA MET A 10 7.02 -2.52 -11.80
C MET A 10 7.92 -2.17 -12.98
N ILE A 11 8.22 -3.15 -13.85
CA ILE A 11 9.08 -2.91 -15.03
C ILE A 11 8.44 -1.90 -15.99
N ILE A 12 7.11 -1.92 -16.13
CA ILE A 12 6.39 -1.01 -17.04
C ILE A 12 6.22 0.38 -16.43
N LEU A 13 5.98 0.46 -15.12
CA LEU A 13 5.69 1.72 -14.44
C LEU A 13 6.95 2.45 -13.96
N GLU A 14 8.12 1.79 -14.02
CA GLU A 14 9.43 2.34 -13.67
C GLU A 14 9.40 3.05 -12.30
N ASP A 15 9.77 4.33 -12.26
CA ASP A 15 9.82 5.21 -11.09
C ASP A 15 8.47 5.85 -10.72
N LYS A 16 7.40 5.53 -11.45
CA LYS A 16 6.07 6.15 -11.28
C LYS A 16 5.14 5.38 -10.37
N ALA A 17 5.58 4.23 -9.84
CA ALA A 17 4.75 3.34 -9.04
C ALA A 17 5.41 2.94 -7.72
N VAL A 18 4.58 2.89 -6.68
CA VAL A 18 4.91 2.26 -5.39
C VAL A 18 4.05 1.02 -5.17
N ILE A 19 4.66 -0.02 -4.57
CA ILE A 19 3.94 -1.19 -4.06
C ILE A 19 3.85 -1.12 -2.54
N ILE A 20 2.66 -1.36 -2.01
CA ILE A 20 2.41 -1.55 -0.58
C ILE A 20 1.89 -2.98 -0.39
N GLN A 21 2.64 -3.81 0.35
CA GLN A 21 2.32 -5.21 0.62
C GLN A 21 1.80 -5.39 2.06
N THR A 22 1.12 -6.51 2.36
CA THR A 22 0.71 -6.85 3.72
C THR A 22 1.88 -7.01 4.70
N ASP A 23 3.00 -7.58 4.22
CA ASP A 23 4.22 -7.75 5.02
C ASP A 23 5.16 -6.57 4.81
N LEU A 24 5.02 -5.58 5.68
CA LEU A 24 5.73 -4.30 5.60
C LEU A 24 7.17 -4.40 6.10
N ASN A 25 7.66 -5.57 6.50
CA ASN A 25 8.99 -5.74 7.08
C ASN A 25 10.15 -5.49 6.09
N ASN A 26 9.86 -5.45 4.79
CA ASN A 26 10.87 -5.28 3.73
C ASN A 26 10.72 -3.98 2.91
N LEU A 27 9.96 -3.00 3.39
CA LEU A 27 9.83 -1.73 2.67
C LEU A 27 11.11 -0.88 2.84
N LEU A 28 11.84 -0.71 1.73
CA LEU A 28 13.02 0.16 1.56
C LEU A 28 12.65 1.66 1.56
N TRP A 29 11.77 2.10 2.46
CA TRP A 29 11.40 3.52 2.54
C TRP A 29 12.32 4.21 3.55
N LYS A 30 13.04 5.24 3.07
CA LYS A 30 13.91 6.10 3.88
C LYS A 30 13.06 6.84 4.91
N SER A 31 12.84 6.27 6.07
CA SER A 31 12.47 7.07 7.23
C SER A 31 12.96 6.38 8.50
N ASP A 32 13.60 7.16 9.38
CA ASP A 32 13.98 6.81 10.76
C ASP A 32 12.74 6.52 11.66
N VAL A 33 11.60 6.17 11.06
CA VAL A 33 10.35 5.94 11.75
C VAL A 33 10.35 4.50 12.23
N ASN A 34 10.54 4.31 13.53
CA ASN A 34 10.38 3.02 14.17
C ASN A 34 8.89 2.60 14.11
N LEU A 35 8.55 1.84 13.06
CA LEU A 35 7.22 1.28 12.85
C LEU A 35 6.97 0.02 13.71
N ASP A 36 7.96 -0.48 14.44
CA ASP A 36 7.87 -1.75 15.17
C ASP A 36 6.80 -1.75 16.26
N HIS A 37 6.52 -0.58 16.82
CA HIS A 37 5.50 -0.39 17.85
C HIS A 37 4.07 -0.22 17.31
N LEU A 38 3.89 -0.11 15.98
CA LEU A 38 2.59 0.09 15.36
C LEU A 38 1.94 -1.24 14.96
N SER A 39 0.63 -1.33 15.15
CA SER A 39 -0.17 -2.41 14.59
C SER A 39 -0.14 -2.39 13.05
N THR A 40 -0.40 -3.53 12.40
CA THR A 40 -0.45 -3.64 10.93
C THR A 40 -1.34 -2.56 10.30
N GLY A 41 -2.51 -2.29 10.88
CA GLY A 41 -3.42 -1.24 10.40
C GLY A 41 -2.87 0.18 10.54
N GLN A 42 -2.11 0.47 11.59
CA GLN A 42 -1.46 1.78 11.77
C GLN A 42 -0.29 1.96 10.79
N ARG A 43 0.51 0.90 10.57
CA ARG A 43 1.61 0.95 9.60
C ARG A 43 1.11 1.22 8.18
N ILE A 44 0.08 0.50 7.73
CA ILE A 44 -0.52 0.71 6.40
C ILE A 44 -1.05 2.13 6.25
N LYS A 45 -1.72 2.68 7.26
CA LYS A 45 -2.24 4.05 7.23
C LYS A 45 -1.12 5.08 7.10
N ASN A 46 -0.06 4.97 7.91
CA ASN A 46 1.08 5.87 7.83
C ASN A 46 1.72 5.86 6.43
N ILE A 47 1.93 4.67 5.84
CA ILE A 47 2.51 4.55 4.51
C ILE A 47 1.58 5.15 3.45
N LEU A 48 0.28 4.90 3.53
CA LEU A 48 -0.69 5.50 2.61
C LEU A 48 -0.72 7.03 2.71
N GLU A 49 -0.56 7.59 3.90
CA GLU A 49 -0.44 9.03 4.11
C GLU A 49 0.86 9.58 3.52
N GLU A 50 2.00 8.91 3.70
CA GLU A 50 3.27 9.30 3.05
C GLU A 50 3.16 9.25 1.52
N VAL A 51 2.61 8.15 0.99
CA VAL A 51 2.45 7.95 -0.44
C VAL A 51 1.49 8.95 -1.07
N LEU A 52 0.51 9.48 -0.34
CA LEU A 52 -0.35 10.56 -0.84
C LEU A 52 0.48 11.78 -1.29
N TYR A 53 1.57 12.10 -0.58
CA TYR A 53 2.44 13.25 -0.87
C TYR A 53 3.67 12.93 -1.73
N SER A 54 3.87 11.65 -2.05
CA SER A 54 4.96 11.19 -2.93
C SER A 54 4.74 11.60 -4.39
N GLU A 55 5.75 11.49 -5.25
CA GLU A 55 5.65 11.89 -6.68
C GLU A 55 5.00 10.81 -7.56
N GLU A 56 4.94 9.58 -7.07
CA GLU A 56 4.47 8.40 -7.76
C GLU A 56 2.99 8.55 -8.14
N SER A 57 2.68 8.29 -9.41
CA SER A 57 1.32 8.43 -9.95
C SER A 57 0.47 7.17 -9.73
N PHE A 58 1.12 6.03 -9.48
CA PHE A 58 0.49 4.73 -9.32
C PHE A 58 0.79 4.12 -7.95
N ILE A 59 -0.22 3.52 -7.34
CA ILE A 59 -0.11 2.78 -6.08
C ILE A 59 -0.67 1.39 -6.30
N LEU A 60 0.16 0.38 -6.08
CA LEU A 60 -0.19 -1.03 -6.16
C LEU A 60 -0.36 -1.57 -4.74
N LEU A 61 -1.59 -1.90 -4.37
CA LEU A 61 -1.92 -2.45 -3.05
C LEU A 61 -2.10 -3.96 -3.16
N ASP A 62 -1.26 -4.71 -2.48
CA ASP A 62 -1.28 -6.18 -2.52
C ASP A 62 -1.70 -6.74 -1.16
N GLU A 63 -2.89 -7.37 -1.13
CA GLU A 63 -3.51 -7.95 0.07
C GLU A 63 -3.52 -6.98 1.27
N TRP A 64 -3.72 -5.69 1.02
CA TRP A 64 -3.62 -4.63 2.03
C TRP A 64 -4.60 -4.82 3.20
N ASN A 65 -5.71 -5.50 2.95
CA ASN A 65 -6.76 -5.77 3.93
C ASN A 65 -6.51 -7.06 4.72
N ALA A 66 -5.49 -7.86 4.38
CA ALA A 66 -5.15 -9.07 5.11
C ALA A 66 -4.70 -8.71 6.54
N ASN A 67 -5.13 -9.51 7.51
CA ASN A 67 -4.84 -9.34 8.95
C ASN A 67 -5.40 -8.05 9.60
N LEU A 68 -6.20 -7.25 8.89
CA LEU A 68 -6.91 -6.11 9.49
C LEU A 68 -8.27 -6.53 10.06
N ASP A 69 -8.59 -6.03 11.27
CA ASP A 69 -9.96 -6.09 11.79
C ASP A 69 -10.92 -5.23 10.97
N THR A 70 -12.23 -5.45 11.13
CA THR A 70 -13.28 -4.75 10.36
C THR A 70 -13.18 -3.23 10.45
N LYS A 71 -12.85 -2.68 11.64
CA LYS A 71 -12.75 -1.23 11.84
C LYS A 71 -11.55 -0.67 11.07
N ASN A 72 -10.41 -1.33 11.16
CA ASN A 72 -9.21 -0.93 10.44
C ASN A 72 -9.37 -1.07 8.92
N LYS A 73 -10.04 -2.13 8.44
CA LYS A 73 -10.39 -2.28 7.01
C LYS A 73 -11.20 -1.09 6.49
N ILE A 74 -12.27 -0.71 7.18
CA ILE A 74 -13.12 0.42 6.77
C ILE A 74 -12.30 1.72 6.71
N GLN A 75 -11.55 2.00 7.78
CA GLN A 75 -10.76 3.24 7.86
C GLN A 75 -9.66 3.32 6.79
N THR A 76 -8.99 2.20 6.52
CA THR A 76 -7.97 2.14 5.47
C THR A 76 -8.61 2.24 4.08
N ASN A 77 -9.76 1.61 3.85
CA ASN A 77 -10.52 1.74 2.60
C ASN A 77 -10.92 3.20 2.33
N ASP A 78 -11.38 3.92 3.35
CA ASP A 78 -11.72 5.34 3.23
C ASP A 78 -10.51 6.20 2.86
N LEU A 79 -9.32 5.85 3.37
CA LEU A 79 -8.08 6.53 3.01
C LEU A 79 -7.68 6.23 1.56
N ILE A 80 -7.74 4.96 1.14
CA ILE A 80 -7.49 4.54 -0.25
C ILE A 80 -8.43 5.29 -1.22
N ASN A 81 -9.72 5.38 -0.89
CA ASN A 81 -10.71 6.13 -1.67
C ASN A 81 -10.45 7.64 -1.75
N LYS A 82 -9.75 8.21 -0.76
CA LYS A 82 -9.31 9.62 -0.83
C LYS A 82 -8.10 9.75 -1.75
N ILE A 83 -7.15 8.83 -1.64
CA ILE A 83 -5.94 8.84 -2.46
C ILE A 83 -6.27 8.61 -3.94
N SER A 84 -7.24 7.73 -4.24
CA SER A 84 -7.66 7.41 -5.62
C SER A 84 -8.26 8.58 -6.39
N LYS A 85 -8.62 9.68 -5.70
CA LYS A 85 -9.04 10.93 -6.35
C LYS A 85 -7.88 11.69 -6.99
N TYR A 86 -6.65 11.40 -6.57
CA TYR A 86 -5.44 12.11 -6.99
C TYR A 86 -4.43 11.20 -7.68
N LYS A 87 -4.43 9.91 -7.36
CA LYS A 87 -3.49 8.91 -7.87
C LYS A 87 -4.23 7.69 -8.41
N THR A 88 -3.61 6.95 -9.33
CA THR A 88 -4.19 5.68 -9.79
C THR A 88 -3.87 4.59 -8.78
N VAL A 89 -4.90 4.00 -8.16
CA VAL A 89 -4.74 2.89 -7.22
C VAL A 89 -5.17 1.59 -7.89
N VAL A 90 -4.33 0.57 -7.82
CA VAL A 90 -4.62 -0.79 -8.26
C VAL A 90 -4.61 -1.69 -7.04
N GLU A 91 -5.77 -2.29 -6.76
CA GLU A 91 -5.95 -3.15 -5.59
C GLU A 91 -5.99 -4.62 -6.02
N ILE A 92 -5.18 -5.44 -5.36
CA ILE A 92 -5.21 -6.89 -5.44
C ILE A 92 -5.63 -7.36 -4.05
N THR A 93 -6.85 -7.88 -3.95
CA THR A 93 -7.41 -8.38 -2.70
C THR A 93 -8.16 -9.68 -2.93
N HIS A 94 -8.14 -10.56 -1.94
CA HIS A 94 -9.04 -11.70 -1.88
C HIS A 94 -10.39 -11.29 -1.26
N HIS A 95 -11.46 -11.38 -2.05
CA HIS A 95 -12.83 -11.34 -1.52
C HIS A 95 -13.30 -12.77 -1.24
N HIS A 96 -13.56 -13.07 0.03
CA HIS A 96 -14.28 -14.27 0.47
C HIS A 96 -15.78 -14.01 0.51
#